data_AF-A0A4Y2LDM0-F1
#
_entry.id   AF-A0A4Y2LDM0-F1
#
_cell.length_a   1.000
_cell.length_b   1.000
_cell.length_c   1.000
_cell.angle_alpha   90.00
_cell.angle_beta   90.00
_cell.angle_gamma   90.00
#
_symmetry.space_group_name_H-M   'P 1'
#
loop_
_entity.id
_entity.type
_entity.pdbx_description
1 polymer ?
#
loop_
_entity_poly.entity_id
_entity_poly.type
_entity_poly.pdbx_seq_one_letter_code
_entity_poly.pdbx_strand_id
1 'polypeptide(L)'
;LEDCKTTRRKAMENHRQDPAAGIYIPECTPEGNYARAQCHRSPQFCWCVHPRTGRPIKGTTTQGYKPDCEQARRGAKNFKGRLSLF
;
A
#
# COMPACT_ATOMS: atom_id res chain seq x y z
N LEU A 1 11.02 9.73 7.63
CA LEU A 1 10.06 9.06 6.72
C LEU A 1 10.79 7.82 6.20
N GLU A 2 10.37 6.60 6.55
CA GLU A 2 11.09 5.40 6.10
C GLU A 2 10.83 5.12 4.61
N ASP A 3 11.88 4.84 3.86
CA ASP A 3 11.81 4.49 2.44
C ASP A 3 11.34 3.03 2.24
N CYS A 4 10.88 2.71 1.03
CA CYS A 4 10.34 1.38 0.74
C CYS A 4 11.40 0.28 0.91
N LYS A 5 12.65 0.53 0.50
CA LYS A 5 13.72 -0.49 0.56
C LYS A 5 14.05 -0.84 2.01
N THR A 6 14.15 0.16 2.88
CA THR A 6 14.37 -0.04 4.32
C THR A 6 13.22 -0.80 4.96
N THR A 7 11.96 -0.41 4.69
CA THR A 7 10.79 -1.11 5.23
C THR A 7 10.69 -2.54 4.70
N ARG A 8 10.95 -2.78 3.40
CA ARG A 8 10.97 -4.11 2.79
C ARG A 8 12.01 -5.01 3.44
N ARG A 9 13.23 -4.53 3.66
CA ARG A 9 14.29 -5.29 4.32
C ARG A 9 13.90 -5.70 5.74
N LYS A 10 13.37 -4.75 6.53
CA LYS A 10 12.89 -5.04 7.89
C LYS A 10 11.75 -6.07 7.89
N ALA A 11 10.78 -5.93 7.00
CA ALA A 11 9.68 -6.89 6.86
C ALA A 11 10.17 -8.29 6.46
N MET A 12 11.16 -8.39 5.56
CA MET A 12 11.78 -9.66 5.16
C MET A 12 12.51 -10.32 6.34
N GLU A 13 13.22 -9.54 7.15
CA GLU A 13 13.91 -10.07 8.34
C GLU A 13 12.91 -10.59 9.37
N ASN A 14 11.86 -9.81 9.67
CA ASN A 14 10.80 -10.25 10.57
C ASN A 14 10.10 -11.51 10.05
N HIS A 15 9.85 -11.60 8.74
CA HIS A 15 9.27 -12.79 8.12
C HIS A 15 10.20 -14.02 8.19
N ARG A 16 11.53 -13.83 8.17
CA ARG A 16 12.48 -14.93 8.38
C ARG A 16 12.48 -15.45 9.81
N GLN A 17 12.30 -14.55 10.77
CA GLN A 17 12.24 -14.89 12.19
C GLN A 17 10.92 -15.57 12.56
N ASP A 18 9.81 -15.10 11.98
CA ASP A 18 8.49 -15.70 12.14
C ASP A 18 7.74 -15.74 10.80
N PRO A 19 7.90 -16.83 10.03
CA PRO A 19 7.19 -17.01 8.77
C PRO A 19 5.66 -17.13 8.95
N ALA A 20 5.20 -17.57 10.13
CA ALA A 20 3.79 -17.81 10.42
C ALA A 20 3.03 -16.54 10.83
N ALA A 21 3.73 -15.48 11.23
CA ALA A 21 3.14 -14.19 11.62
C ALA A 21 2.37 -13.46 10.50
N GLY A 22 2.46 -13.92 9.24
CA GLY A 22 1.75 -13.28 8.13
C GLY A 22 2.23 -11.84 7.88
N ILE A 23 3.54 -11.60 8.02
CA ILE A 23 4.14 -10.27 7.83
C ILE A 23 3.98 -9.83 6.37
N TYR A 24 3.36 -8.66 6.18
CA TYR A 24 3.30 -8.01 4.88
C TYR A 24 4.66 -7.45 4.48
N ILE A 25 5.11 -7.81 3.27
CA ILE A 25 6.37 -7.34 2.68
C ILE A 25 6.04 -6.38 1.53
N PRO A 26 6.36 -5.08 1.63
CA PRO A 26 6.00 -4.10 0.60
C PRO A 26 6.76 -4.30 -0.71
N GLU A 27 6.06 -4.15 -1.83
CA GLU A 27 6.64 -4.07 -3.17
C GLU A 27 7.22 -2.67 -3.40
N CYS A 28 8.46 -2.62 -3.88
CA CYS A 28 9.15 -1.38 -4.21
C CYS A 28 9.37 -1.28 -5.71
N THR A 29 9.31 -0.07 -6.25
CA THR A 29 9.70 0.22 -7.63
C THR A 29 11.24 0.22 -7.76
N PRO A 30 11.80 0.14 -8.98
CA PRO A 30 13.25 0.23 -9.19
C PRO A 30 13.87 1.51 -8.61
N GLU A 31 13.11 2.61 -8.64
CA GLU A 31 13.51 3.91 -8.09
C GLU A 31 13.52 3.93 -6.55
N GLY A 32 13.03 2.87 -5.89
CA GLY A 32 12.98 2.75 -4.43
C GLY A 32 11.76 3.37 -3.76
N ASN A 33 10.76 3.77 -4.55
CA ASN A 33 9.46 4.17 -4.04
C ASN A 33 8.57 2.94 -3.77
N TYR A 34 7.47 3.13 -3.05
CA TYR A 34 6.44 2.10 -2.92
C TYR A 34 5.74 1.90 -4.26
N ALA A 35 5.61 0.65 -4.68
CA ALA A 35 4.72 0.30 -5.78
C ALA A 35 3.30 0.79 -5.45
N ARG A 36 2.63 1.41 -6.44
CA ARG A 36 1.33 2.04 -6.21
C ARG A 36 0.27 1.07 -5.73
N ALA A 37 0.28 -0.15 -6.24
CA ALA A 37 -0.58 -1.23 -5.79
C ALA A 37 0.26 -2.21 -4.99
N GLN A 38 -0.17 -2.46 -3.75
CA GLN A 38 0.43 -3.41 -2.83
C GLN A 38 -0.51 -4.59 -2.65
N CYS A 39 0.04 -5.78 -2.45
CA CYS A 39 -0.74 -7.00 -2.29
C CYS A 39 -0.19 -7.83 -1.13
N HIS A 40 -1.11 -8.34 -0.31
CA HIS A 40 -0.85 -9.37 0.67
C HIS A 40 -1.32 -10.71 0.11
N ARG A 41 -0.58 -11.79 0.37
CA ARG A 41 -0.90 -13.14 -0.17
C ARG A 41 -1.75 -13.98 0.77
N SER A 42 -1.80 -13.68 2.08
CA SER A 42 -2.56 -14.49 3.05
C SER A 42 -3.08 -13.64 4.23
N PRO A 43 -4.31 -13.08 4.17
CA PRO A 43 -5.30 -13.23 3.10
C PRO A 43 -4.91 -12.49 1.81
N GLN A 44 -5.46 -12.94 0.67
CA GLN A 44 -5.21 -12.37 -0.66
C GLN A 44 -6.01 -11.06 -0.85
N PHE A 45 -5.43 -9.94 -0.45
CA PHE A 45 -6.00 -8.61 -0.70
C PHE A 45 -4.95 -7.65 -1.24
N CYS A 46 -5.38 -6.70 -2.07
CA CYS A 46 -4.54 -5.67 -2.64
C CYS A 46 -5.13 -4.29 -2.32
N TRP A 47 -4.29 -3.25 -2.29
CA TRP A 47 -4.72 -1.87 -2.04
C TRP A 47 -3.77 -0.88 -2.71
N CYS A 48 -4.25 0.34 -2.95
CA CYS A 48 -3.39 1.41 -3.43
C CYS A 48 -2.67 2.10 -2.28
N VAL A 49 -1.43 2.51 -2.49
CA VAL A 49 -0.62 3.29 -1.54
C VAL A 49 -0.02 4.53 -2.19
N HIS A 50 0.36 5.49 -1.35
CA HIS A 50 1.11 6.66 -1.80
C HIS A 50 2.59 6.30 -2.07
N PRO A 51 3.13 6.58 -3.28
CA PRO A 51 4.47 6.11 -3.68
C PRO A 51 5.62 6.52 -2.74
N ARG A 52 5.53 7.70 -2.12
CA ARG A 52 6.60 8.18 -1.22
C ARG A 52 6.47 7.73 0.23
N THR A 53 5.27 7.37 0.68
CA THR A 53 5.00 7.18 2.12
C THR A 53 4.49 5.80 2.45
N GLY A 54 4.10 5.00 1.45
CA GLY A 54 3.50 3.67 1.66
C GLY A 54 2.11 3.72 2.29
N ARG A 55 1.54 4.90 2.54
CA ARG A 55 0.23 5.03 3.21
C ARG A 55 -0.89 4.52 2.30
N PRO A 56 -1.77 3.63 2.79
CA PRO A 56 -2.90 3.12 2.02
C PRO A 56 -3.91 4.22 1.69
N ILE A 57 -4.50 4.12 0.48
CA ILE A 57 -5.58 4.98 0.01
C ILE A 57 -6.90 4.30 0.38
N LYS A 58 -7.72 4.98 1.17
CA LYS A 58 -9.03 4.47 1.60
C LYS A 58 -9.94 4.17 0.39
N GLY A 59 -10.72 3.10 0.47
CA GLY A 59 -11.66 2.70 -0.58
C GLY A 59 -11.02 1.99 -1.78
N THR A 60 -9.73 1.63 -1.72
CA THR A 60 -9.02 0.95 -2.81
C THR A 60 -8.67 -0.51 -2.50
N THR A 61 -9.10 -1.02 -1.35
CA THR A 61 -8.85 -2.40 -0.95
C THR A 61 -9.72 -3.35 -1.76
N THR A 62 -9.09 -4.32 -2.40
CA THR A 62 -9.72 -5.32 -3.25
C THR A 62 -9.30 -6.72 -2.78
N GLN A 63 -10.18 -7.70 -2.93
CA GLN A 63 -9.88 -9.10 -2.62
C GLN A 63 -9.70 -9.87 -3.93
N GLY A 64 -8.58 -10.56 -4.09
CA GLY A 64 -8.31 -11.43 -5.25
C GLY A 64 -7.85 -10.75 -6.55
N TYR A 65 -7.86 -9.42 -6.68
CA TYR A 65 -7.34 -8.73 -7.87
C TYR A 65 -6.57 -7.44 -7.53
N LYS A 66 -5.69 -7.00 -8.43
CA LYS A 66 -4.86 -5.78 -8.26
C LYS A 66 -5.65 -4.53 -8.71
N PRO A 67 -5.81 -3.50 -7.86
CA PRO A 67 -6.59 -2.31 -8.22
C PRO A 67 -5.84 -1.39 -9.20
N ASP A 68 -6.59 -0.64 -10.00
CA ASP A 68 -6.04 0.46 -10.80
C ASP A 68 -5.78 1.70 -9.93
N CYS A 69 -4.51 1.89 -9.58
CA CYS A 69 -4.07 2.98 -8.70
C CYS A 69 -3.77 4.31 -9.41
N GLU A 70 -3.88 4.39 -10.73
CA GLU A 70 -3.79 5.70 -11.43
C GLU A 70 -5.05 6.52 -11.18
N GLN A 71 -6.21 5.86 -11.18
CA GLN A 71 -7.51 6.50 -10.93
C GLN A 71 -7.72 6.80 -9.44
N ALA A 72 -7.23 5.94 -8.53
CA ALA A 72 -7.32 6.15 -7.09
C ALA A 72 -6.67 7.47 -6.61
N ARG A 73 -5.60 7.93 -7.29
CA ARG A 73 -4.97 9.24 -7.00
C ARG A 73 -5.88 10.41 -7.36
N ARG A 74 -6.73 10.27 -8.39
CA ARG A 74 -7.72 11.28 -8.79
C ARG A 74 -8.88 11.33 -7.81
N GLY A 75 -9.32 10.19 -7.27
CA GLY A 75 -10.32 10.11 -6.20
C GLY A 75 -9.86 10.74 -4.89
N ALA A 76 -8.60 10.54 -4.49
CA ALA A 76 -8.03 11.15 -3.28
C ALA A 76 -7.87 12.68 -3.37
N LYS A 77 -7.84 13.25 -4.59
CA LYS A 77 -7.83 14.71 -4.81
C LYS A 77 -9.22 15.36 -4.72
N ASN A 78 -10.29 14.56 -4.83
CA ASN A 78 -11.67 15.04 -4.72
C ASN A 78 -12.22 15.01 -3.29
N PHE A 79 -11.40 14.64 -2.30
CA PHE A 79 -11.74 14.77 -0.87
C PHE A 79 -11.19 16.07 -0.25
N LYS A 80 -11.03 17.12 -1.06
CA LYS A 80 -10.98 18.50 -0.58
C LYS A 80 -12.36 19.11 -0.80
N GLY A 81 -13.18 19.12 0.26
CA GLY A 81 -14.38 19.96 0.32
C GLY A 81 -15.69 19.25 0.02
N ARG A 82 -16.26 18.61 1.04
CA ARG A 82 -17.69 18.77 1.31
C ARG A 82 -17.86 18.94 2.81
N LEU A 83 -17.54 20.15 3.29
CA LEU A 83 -18.16 20.67 4.49
C LEU A 83 -19.65 20.79 4.14
N SER A 84 -20.43 19.77 4.49
CA SER A 84 -21.89 19.89 4.42
C SER A 84 -22.28 20.74 5.62
N LEU A 85 -22.46 22.05 5.40
CA LEU A 85 -23.27 22.86 6.28
C LEU A 85 -24.72 22.41 6.08
N PHE A 86 -25.25 21.68 7.05
CA PHE A 86 -26.65 21.65 7.43
C PHE A 86 -26.70 21.55 8.95
#